data_AF-A0A8X6NZZ2-F1
#
_entry.id   AF-A0A8X6NZZ2-F1
#
_cell.length_a   1.000
_cell.length_b   1.000
_cell.length_c   1.000
_cell.angle_alpha   90.00
_cell.angle_beta   90.00
_cell.angle_gamma   90.00
#
_symmetry.space_group_name_H-M   'P 1'
#
loop_
_entity.id
_entity.type
_entity.pdbx_description
1 polymer ?
#
loop_
_entity_poly.entity_id
_entity_poly.type
_entity_poly.pdbx_seq_one_letter_code
_entity_poly.pdbx_strand_id
1 'polypeptide(L)'
;MTTEIEIAKQKRKAARATYSKTVNKLQEILAAESPDVDDLEIHLDQLTEKFRDLKTSDEIFLNLLQKKTGITQAEYEKEYEIAQDYYEKLSTFKIKVKKAIASAEKENGSSASPNPTWRPADGAHAATKAKQNLPEIRLPQFDGDPRNWLTFWTQFNKIH
;
A
#
# COMPACT_ATOMS: atom_id res chain seq x y z
N MET A 1 -28.36 22.01 -17.95
CA MET A 1 -28.33 20.53 -17.99
C MET A 1 -27.51 19.94 -19.12
N THR A 2 -27.88 20.06 -20.40
CA THR A 2 -27.10 19.44 -21.51
C THR A 2 -25.66 19.96 -21.60
N THR A 3 -25.45 21.27 -21.49
CA THR A 3 -24.12 21.90 -21.50
C THR A 3 -23.24 21.45 -20.31
N GLU A 4 -23.83 21.31 -19.13
CA GLU A 4 -23.11 20.90 -17.91
C GLU A 4 -22.67 19.44 -17.98
N ILE A 5 -23.50 18.56 -18.54
CA ILE A 5 -23.17 17.16 -18.78
C ILE A 5 -21.99 17.04 -19.74
N GLU A 6 -21.97 17.82 -20.83
CA GLU A 6 -20.85 17.80 -21.78
C GLU A 6 -19.54 18.32 -21.16
N ILE A 7 -19.61 19.37 -20.33
CA ILE A 7 -18.44 19.87 -19.58
C ILE A 7 -17.92 18.79 -18.61
N ALA A 8 -18.81 18.15 -17.85
CA ALA A 8 -18.44 17.07 -16.93
C ALA A 8 -17.83 15.87 -17.68
N LYS A 9 -18.42 15.50 -18.82
CA LYS A 9 -17.91 14.44 -19.71
C LYS A 9 -16.52 14.74 -20.23
N GLN A 10 -16.24 15.99 -20.61
CA GLN A 10 -14.92 16.43 -21.07
C GLN A 10 -13.87 16.38 -19.95
N LYS A 11 -14.19 16.88 -18.75
CA LYS A 11 -13.30 16.80 -17.59
C LYS A 11 -12.97 15.35 -17.22
N ARG A 12 -14.00 14.50 -17.17
CA ARG A 12 -13.87 13.06 -16.95
C ARG A 12 -12.96 12.40 -17.99
N LYS A 13 -13.12 12.75 -19.27
CA LYS A 13 -12.26 12.24 -20.36
C LYS A 13 -10.79 12.60 -20.12
N ALA A 14 -10.51 13.83 -19.69
CA ALA A 14 -9.14 14.26 -19.37
C ALA A 14 -8.57 13.49 -18.16
N ALA A 15 -9.35 13.32 -17.08
CA ALA A 15 -8.94 12.57 -15.90
C ALA A 15 -8.66 11.09 -16.21
N ARG A 16 -9.50 10.45 -17.04
CA ARG A 16 -9.25 9.08 -17.54
C ARG A 16 -7.94 8.99 -18.32
N ALA A 17 -7.66 9.98 -19.18
CA ALA A 17 -6.43 10.00 -19.96
C ALA A 17 -5.19 10.11 -19.08
N THR A 18 -5.20 10.95 -18.04
CA THR A 18 -4.07 11.05 -17.10
C THR A 18 -3.92 9.79 -16.27
N TYR A 19 -5.02 9.21 -15.77
CA TYR A 19 -5.01 7.95 -15.04
C TYR A 19 -4.39 6.82 -15.88
N SER A 20 -4.85 6.64 -17.12
CA SER A 20 -4.35 5.59 -18.01
C SER A 20 -2.87 5.76 -18.35
N LYS A 21 -2.37 7.01 -18.49
CA LYS A 21 -0.94 7.27 -18.67
C LYS A 21 -0.13 6.79 -17.47
N THR A 22 -0.57 7.10 -16.24
CA THR A 22 0.11 6.65 -15.01
C THR A 22 0.05 5.13 -14.86
N VAL A 23 -1.09 4.50 -15.20
CA VAL A 23 -1.21 3.03 -15.25
C VAL A 23 -0.16 2.43 -16.18
N ASN A 24 -0.07 2.93 -17.42
CA ASN A 24 0.89 2.40 -18.39
C ASN A 24 2.32 2.54 -17.88
N LYS A 25 2.65 3.68 -17.28
CA LYS A 25 3.98 3.89 -16.70
C LYS A 25 4.28 2.92 -15.56
N LEU A 26 3.32 2.68 -14.67
CA LEU A 26 3.46 1.71 -13.59
C LEU A 26 3.57 0.27 -14.12
N GLN A 27 2.90 -0.05 -15.23
CA GLN A 27 3.06 -1.34 -15.91
C GLN A 27 4.46 -1.52 -16.48
N GLU A 28 5.04 -0.48 -17.09
CA GLU A 28 6.42 -0.51 -17.60
C GLU A 28 7.41 -0.78 -16.48
N ILE A 29 7.29 -0.09 -15.34
CA ILE A 29 8.18 -0.28 -14.19
C ILE A 29 8.04 -1.71 -13.63
N LEU A 30 6.81 -2.20 -13.48
CA LEU A 30 6.55 -3.57 -13.01
C LEU A 30 7.04 -4.66 -13.98
N ALA A 31 7.21 -4.35 -15.25
CA ALA A 31 7.69 -5.29 -16.27
C ALA A 31 9.21 -5.30 -16.41
N ALA A 32 9.92 -4.37 -15.76
CA ALA A 32 11.37 -4.34 -15.76
C ALA A 32 11.96 -5.56 -15.04
N GLU A 33 13.16 -6.00 -15.45
CA GLU A 33 13.86 -7.14 -14.85
C GLU A 33 14.26 -6.88 -13.39
N SER A 34 14.57 -5.63 -13.07
CA SER A 34 14.80 -5.14 -11.70
C SER A 34 14.01 -3.84 -11.48
N PRO A 35 12.73 -3.94 -11.04
CA PRO A 35 11.91 -2.77 -10.75
C PRO A 35 12.49 -1.96 -9.59
N ASP A 36 12.68 -0.66 -9.79
CA ASP A 36 13.05 0.25 -8.71
C ASP A 36 11.85 0.44 -7.75
N VAL A 37 12.10 0.19 -6.46
CA VAL A 37 11.11 0.26 -5.39
C VAL A 37 10.60 1.70 -5.22
N ASP A 38 11.50 2.69 -5.26
CA ASP A 38 11.12 4.09 -5.07
C ASP A 38 10.21 4.54 -6.22
N ASP A 39 10.56 4.18 -7.45
CA ASP A 39 9.74 4.46 -8.64
C ASP A 39 8.35 3.81 -8.55
N LEU A 40 8.27 2.57 -8.06
CA LEU A 40 6.99 1.88 -7.86
C LEU A 40 6.09 2.60 -6.84
N GLU A 41 6.65 3.04 -5.72
CA GLU A 41 5.91 3.76 -4.68
C GLU A 41 5.43 5.12 -5.19
N ILE A 42 6.33 5.91 -5.80
CA ILE A 42 6.01 7.23 -6.36
C ILE A 42 4.87 7.13 -7.37
N HIS A 43 4.95 6.18 -8.31
CA HIS A 43 3.93 6.05 -9.34
C HIS A 43 2.62 5.45 -8.82
N LEU A 44 2.65 4.65 -7.74
CA LEU A 44 1.43 4.17 -7.08
C LEU A 44 0.70 5.31 -6.35
N ASP A 45 1.45 6.20 -5.71
CA ASP A 45 0.90 7.39 -5.05
C ASP A 45 0.28 8.35 -6.08
N GLN A 46 0.99 8.62 -7.17
CA GLN A 46 0.45 9.39 -8.30
C GLN A 46 -0.82 8.74 -8.86
N LEU A 47 -0.83 7.42 -9.06
CA LEU A 47 -2.00 6.70 -9.57
C LEU A 47 -3.20 6.85 -8.61
N THR A 48 -2.95 6.79 -7.30
CA THR A 48 -3.98 6.97 -6.27
C THR A 48 -4.54 8.39 -6.27
N GLU A 49 -3.69 9.40 -6.44
CA GLU A 49 -4.12 10.79 -6.58
C GLU A 49 -4.97 10.99 -7.85
N LYS A 50 -4.50 10.53 -9.02
CA LYS A 50 -5.25 10.64 -10.28
C LYS A 50 -6.57 9.87 -10.23
N PHE A 51 -6.63 8.75 -9.51
CA PHE A 51 -7.88 8.05 -9.28
C PHE A 51 -8.87 8.87 -8.44
N ARG A 52 -8.40 9.63 -7.45
CA ARG A 52 -9.27 10.50 -6.62
C ARG A 52 -9.93 11.58 -7.48
N ASP A 53 -9.16 12.20 -8.37
CA ASP A 53 -9.66 13.20 -9.32
C ASP A 53 -10.67 12.59 -10.32
N LEU A 54 -10.35 11.39 -10.82
CA LEU A 54 -11.22 10.64 -11.71
C LEU A 54 -12.53 10.26 -11.02
N LYS A 55 -12.47 9.70 -9.81
CA LYS A 55 -13.64 9.33 -9.02
C LYS A 55 -14.57 10.52 -8.78
N THR A 56 -13.99 11.66 -8.40
CA THR A 56 -14.75 12.91 -8.24
C THR A 56 -15.44 13.33 -9.56
N SER A 57 -14.72 13.22 -10.68
CA SER A 57 -15.27 13.56 -12.01
C SER A 57 -16.37 12.58 -12.45
N ASP A 58 -16.21 11.28 -12.18
CA ASP A 58 -17.21 10.23 -12.43
C ASP A 58 -18.46 10.46 -11.59
N GLU A 59 -18.33 10.75 -10.30
CA GLU A 59 -19.46 11.05 -9.39
C GLU A 59 -20.26 12.27 -9.89
N ILE A 60 -19.59 13.36 -10.27
CA ILE A 60 -20.26 14.55 -10.82
C ILE A 60 -21.01 14.19 -12.11
N PHE A 61 -20.37 13.44 -13.02
CA PHE A 61 -20.98 13.06 -14.29
C PHE A 61 -22.18 12.13 -14.10
N LEU A 62 -22.09 11.11 -13.23
CA LEU A 62 -23.18 10.19 -12.92
C LEU A 62 -24.37 10.90 -12.27
N ASN A 63 -24.11 11.82 -11.34
CA ASN A 63 -25.16 12.64 -10.72
C ASN A 63 -25.90 13.52 -11.74
N LEU A 64 -25.18 14.07 -12.72
CA LEU A 64 -25.80 14.86 -13.79
C LEU A 64 -26.56 13.97 -14.79
N LEU A 65 -26.04 12.79 -15.11
CA LEU A 65 -26.72 11.80 -15.94
C LEU A 65 -28.06 11.38 -15.34
N GLN A 66 -28.09 11.10 -14.03
CA GLN A 66 -29.32 10.68 -13.34
C GLN A 66 -30.42 11.76 -13.39
N LYS A 67 -30.02 13.04 -13.47
CA LYS A 67 -30.94 14.19 -13.60
C LYS A 67 -31.36 14.46 -15.05
N LYS A 68 -30.74 13.82 -16.04
CA LYS A 68 -31.02 14.03 -17.46
C LYS A 68 -32.33 13.36 -17.84
N THR A 69 -33.26 14.13 -18.40
CA THR A 69 -34.51 13.58 -18.96
C THR A 69 -34.21 12.61 -20.11
N GLY A 70 -34.86 11.45 -20.09
CA GLY A 70 -34.73 10.44 -21.14
C GLY A 70 -33.48 9.54 -21.05
N ILE A 71 -32.72 9.60 -19.95
CA ILE A 71 -31.69 8.59 -19.68
C ILE A 71 -32.37 7.25 -19.36
N THR A 72 -31.90 6.18 -19.98
CA THR A 72 -32.36 4.83 -19.63
C THR A 72 -31.52 4.26 -18.50
N GLN A 73 -32.10 3.33 -17.72
CA GLN A 73 -31.38 2.65 -16.65
C GLN A 73 -30.13 1.93 -17.17
N ALA A 74 -30.23 1.26 -18.33
CA ALA A 74 -29.12 0.54 -18.95
C ALA A 74 -27.96 1.48 -19.36
N GLU A 75 -28.26 2.69 -19.84
CA GLU A 75 -27.23 3.68 -20.17
C GLU A 75 -26.50 4.19 -18.92
N TYR A 76 -27.23 4.37 -17.81
CA TYR A 76 -26.63 4.77 -16.54
C TYR A 76 -25.75 3.65 -15.96
N GLU A 77 -26.25 2.42 -15.92
CA GLU A 77 -25.53 1.25 -15.39
C GLU A 77 -24.23 1.01 -16.15
N LYS A 78 -24.26 1.11 -17.49
CA LYS A 78 -23.06 1.03 -18.31
C LYS A 78 -21.99 2.06 -17.91
N GLU A 79 -22.39 3.31 -17.66
CA GLU A 79 -21.45 4.36 -17.25
C GLU A 79 -20.93 4.14 -15.82
N TYR A 80 -21.76 3.57 -14.95
CA TYR A 80 -21.39 3.17 -13.60
C TYR A 80 -20.38 2.02 -13.59
N GLU A 81 -20.61 0.96 -14.38
CA GLU A 81 -19.69 -0.16 -14.55
C GLU A 81 -18.33 0.31 -15.07
N ILE A 82 -18.32 1.18 -16.09
CA ILE A 82 -17.07 1.77 -16.59
C ILE A 82 -16.31 2.47 -15.46
N ALA A 83 -16.99 3.19 -14.55
CA ALA A 83 -16.33 3.83 -13.41
C ALA A 83 -15.76 2.81 -12.40
N GLN A 84 -16.47 1.69 -12.16
CA GLN A 84 -15.99 0.60 -11.31
C GLN A 84 -14.73 -0.08 -11.88
N ASP A 85 -14.63 -0.27 -13.20
CA ASP A 85 -13.44 -0.85 -13.84
C ASP A 85 -12.16 -0.08 -13.47
N TYR A 86 -12.22 1.25 -13.32
CA TYR A 86 -11.07 2.05 -12.91
C TYR A 86 -10.68 1.79 -11.45
N TYR A 87 -11.67 1.60 -10.57
CA TYR A 87 -11.42 1.24 -9.17
C TYR A 87 -10.76 -0.15 -9.05
N GLU A 88 -11.28 -1.14 -9.77
CA GLU A 88 -10.73 -2.50 -9.80
C GLU A 88 -9.29 -2.52 -10.32
N LYS A 89 -9.00 -1.71 -11.35
CA LYS A 89 -7.64 -1.51 -11.84
C LYS A 89 -6.72 -0.94 -10.76
N LEU A 90 -7.12 0.11 -10.05
CA LEU A 90 -6.31 0.68 -8.95
C LEU A 90 -6.02 -0.39 -7.88
N SER A 91 -7.04 -1.13 -7.46
CA SER A 91 -6.89 -2.20 -6.47
C SER A 91 -5.89 -3.27 -6.92
N THR A 92 -5.99 -3.68 -8.19
CA THR A 92 -5.06 -4.62 -8.81
C THR A 92 -3.61 -4.12 -8.76
N PHE A 93 -3.37 -2.86 -9.11
CA PHE A 93 -2.02 -2.28 -9.07
C PHE A 93 -1.49 -2.13 -7.65
N LYS A 94 -2.31 -1.72 -6.68
CA LYS A 94 -1.92 -1.68 -5.26
C LYS A 94 -1.40 -3.04 -4.78
N ILE A 95 -2.08 -4.13 -5.15
CA ILE A 95 -1.65 -5.49 -4.78
C ILE A 95 -0.36 -5.89 -5.52
N LYS A 96 -0.26 -5.60 -6.82
CA LYS A 96 0.93 -5.94 -7.62
C LYS A 96 2.18 -5.22 -7.11
N VAL A 97 2.09 -3.92 -6.84
CA VAL A 97 3.20 -3.12 -6.31
C VAL A 97 3.62 -3.62 -4.93
N LYS A 98 2.68 -3.84 -4.00
CA LYS A 98 3.00 -4.40 -2.67
C LYS A 98 3.73 -5.74 -2.76
N LYS A 99 3.34 -6.61 -3.71
CA LYS A 99 4.03 -7.88 -3.94
C LYS A 99 5.43 -7.68 -4.51
N ALA A 100 5.62 -6.75 -5.43
CA ALA A 100 6.93 -6.45 -6.02
C ALA A 100 7.91 -5.94 -4.95
N ILE A 101 7.47 -5.00 -4.10
CA ILE A 101 8.28 -4.47 -3.00
C ILE A 101 8.67 -5.58 -2.02
N ALA A 102 7.70 -6.39 -1.58
CA ALA A 102 7.96 -7.50 -0.66
C ALA A 102 8.90 -8.58 -1.25
N SER A 103 8.95 -8.74 -2.57
CA SER A 103 9.92 -9.63 -3.24
C SER A 103 11.32 -9.02 -3.25
N ALA A 104 11.45 -7.73 -3.56
CA ALA A 104 12.74 -7.02 -3.54
C ALA A 104 13.39 -7.01 -2.14
N GLU A 105 12.59 -6.85 -1.09
CA GLU A 105 13.05 -6.94 0.31
C GLU A 105 13.59 -8.34 0.67
N LYS A 106 12.98 -9.40 0.14
CA LYS A 106 13.44 -10.79 0.37
C LYS A 106 14.76 -11.08 -0.33
N GLU A 107 14.96 -10.55 -1.53
CA GLU A 107 16.24 -10.69 -2.24
C GLU A 107 17.37 -9.94 -1.51
N ASN A 108 17.11 -8.72 -1.04
CA ASN A 108 18.07 -7.95 -0.25
C ASN A 108 18.30 -8.51 1.17
N GLY A 109 17.30 -9.19 1.74
CA GLY A 109 17.36 -9.82 3.06
C GLY A 109 18.01 -11.21 3.10
N SER A 110 18.34 -11.81 1.95
CA SER A 110 18.85 -13.19 1.88
C SER A 110 20.38 -13.27 2.00
N SER A 111 20.88 -12.95 3.20
CA SER A 111 22.16 -13.47 3.72
C SER A 111 21.96 -14.06 5.12
N ALA A 112 21.00 -14.97 5.25
CA ALA A 112 20.96 -16.01 6.29
C ALA A 112 19.77 -16.94 6.04
N SER A 113 20.01 -18.05 5.33
CA SER A 113 19.26 -19.27 5.66
C SER A 113 19.82 -19.81 6.98
N PRO A 114 18.99 -20.45 7.84
CA PRO A 114 19.04 -21.90 7.76
C PRO A 114 17.66 -22.58 7.85
N ASN A 115 17.52 -23.61 7.02
CA ASN A 115 16.62 -24.75 7.18
C ASN A 115 16.52 -25.21 8.65
N PRO A 116 15.33 -25.64 9.12
CA PRO A 116 15.21 -26.34 10.40
C PRO A 116 15.42 -27.84 10.16
N THR A 117 16.67 -28.28 10.02
CA THR A 117 16.99 -29.71 10.12
C THR A 117 17.62 -29.97 11.49
N TRP A 118 16.83 -30.58 12.37
CA TRP A 118 17.26 -31.07 13.67
C TRP A 118 18.40 -32.09 13.51
N ARG A 119 19.61 -31.76 13.98
CA ARG A 119 20.69 -32.72 14.27
C ARG A 119 21.53 -32.20 15.46
N PRO A 120 21.83 -33.03 16.47
CA PRO A 120 22.64 -32.60 17.59
C PRO A 120 24.14 -32.63 17.25
N ALA A 121 24.83 -31.70 17.92
CA ALA A 121 26.25 -31.48 18.15
C ALA A 121 27.28 -32.42 17.47
N ASP A 122 28.24 -31.83 16.76
CA ASP A 122 29.65 -31.82 17.17
C ASP A 122 30.47 -30.83 16.32
N GLY A 123 31.43 -30.17 16.95
CA GLY A 123 31.88 -28.82 16.61
C GLY A 123 32.86 -28.63 15.44
N ALA A 124 32.97 -27.37 15.00
CA ALA A 124 34.22 -26.67 14.64
C ALA A 124 33.92 -25.30 13.99
N HIS A 125 34.44 -24.24 14.62
CA HIS A 125 34.83 -22.94 14.05
C HIS A 125 33.86 -22.22 13.10
N ALA A 126 32.89 -21.50 13.68
CA ALA A 126 32.19 -20.42 12.98
C ALA A 126 32.93 -19.08 13.19
N ALA A 127 33.26 -18.44 12.07
CA ALA A 127 33.84 -17.10 12.00
C ALA A 127 33.04 -16.09 12.85
N THR A 128 33.78 -15.31 13.64
CA THR A 128 33.26 -14.31 14.57
C THR A 128 32.57 -13.17 13.83
N LYS A 129 31.24 -13.26 13.67
CA LYS A 129 30.40 -12.06 13.56
C LYS A 129 30.49 -11.36 14.92
N ALA A 130 31.08 -10.18 14.98
CA ALA A 130 31.12 -9.37 16.19
C ALA A 130 29.67 -9.11 16.63
N LYS A 131 29.20 -9.90 17.60
CA LYS A 131 27.98 -9.65 18.35
C LYS A 131 28.19 -8.31 19.04
N GLN A 132 27.55 -7.27 18.53
CA GLN A 132 27.29 -6.09 19.33
C GLN A 132 26.38 -6.57 20.46
N ASN A 133 26.97 -6.84 21.62
CA ASN A 133 26.23 -7.19 22.82
C ASN A 133 25.53 -5.91 23.28
N LEU A 134 24.26 -5.75 22.91
CA LEU A 134 23.42 -4.78 23.59
C LEU A 134 23.34 -5.18 25.06
N PRO A 135 23.47 -4.24 26.02
CA PRO A 135 23.24 -4.56 27.43
C PRO A 135 21.83 -5.12 27.57
N GLU A 136 21.72 -6.23 28.30
CA GLU A 136 20.45 -6.92 28.50
C GLU A 136 19.50 -6.01 29.30
N ILE A 137 18.48 -5.45 28.63
CA ILE A 137 17.46 -4.64 29.30
C ILE A 137 16.55 -5.61 30.05
N ARG A 138 16.78 -5.74 31.36
CA ARG A 138 15.89 -6.49 32.25
C ARG A 138 14.82 -5.54 32.78
N LEU A 139 13.58 -5.77 32.38
CA LEU A 139 12.44 -5.13 33.03
C LEU A 139 12.37 -5.63 34.48
N PRO A 140 12.30 -4.73 35.47
CA PRO A 140 12.07 -5.14 36.85
C PRO A 140 10.76 -5.91 36.93
N GLN A 141 10.76 -7.03 37.64
CA GLN A 141 9.56 -7.81 37.89
C GLN A 141 8.97 -7.39 39.24
N PHE A 142 7.65 -7.32 39.32
CA PHE A 142 6.98 -7.09 40.60
C PHE A 142 7.10 -8.34 41.47
N ASP A 143 7.49 -8.16 42.73
CA ASP A 143 7.74 -9.23 43.69
C ASP A 143 6.46 -9.80 44.34
N GLY A 144 5.32 -9.18 44.05
CA GLY A 144 4.02 -9.61 44.58
C GLY A 144 3.70 -9.08 45.97
N ASP A 145 4.56 -8.25 46.59
CA ASP A 145 4.25 -7.59 47.86
C ASP A 145 3.47 -6.29 47.58
N PRO A 146 2.20 -6.17 48.02
CA PRO A 146 1.39 -4.97 47.81
C PRO A 146 2.01 -3.69 48.37
N ARG A 147 2.92 -3.78 49.35
CA ARG A 147 3.64 -2.62 49.91
C ARG A 147 4.63 -2.02 48.91
N ASN A 148 5.15 -2.83 47.99
CA ASN A 148 6.14 -2.43 46.99
C ASN A 148 5.50 -1.99 45.66
N TRP A 149 4.17 -2.08 45.55
CA TRP A 149 3.41 -1.77 44.33
C TRP A 149 3.61 -0.33 43.83
N LEU A 150 3.60 0.65 44.74
CA LEU A 150 3.79 2.05 44.36
C LEU A 150 5.19 2.28 43.80
N THR A 151 6.21 1.73 44.47
CA THR A 151 7.61 1.82 44.05
C THR A 151 7.82 1.15 42.70
N PHE A 152 7.22 -0.02 42.47
CA PHE A 152 7.22 -0.68 41.16
C PHE A 152 6.61 0.20 40.07
N TRP A 153 5.45 0.83 40.32
CA TRP A 153 4.81 1.70 39.33
C TRP A 153 5.58 2.97 38.98
N THR A 154 6.35 3.53 39.92
CA THR A 154 7.16 4.73 39.62
C THR A 154 8.20 4.52 38.52
N GLN A 155 8.57 3.27 38.23
CA GLN A 155 9.51 2.92 37.16
C GLN A 155 8.97 3.23 35.76
N PHE A 156 7.64 3.25 35.58
CA PHE A 156 6.99 3.53 34.30
C PHE A 156 6.60 5.01 34.13
N ASN A 157 6.68 5.81 35.19
CA ASN A 157 6.15 7.19 35.23
C ASN A 157 7.13 8.26 34.70
N LYS A 158 8.31 7.88 34.20
CA LYS A 158 9.35 8.80 33.70
C LYS A 158 9.64 8.63 32.20
N ILE A 159 8.63 8.31 31.40
CA ILE A 159 8.75 8.34 29.94
C ILE A 159 7.99 9.58 29.44
N HIS A 160 8.70 10.71 29.33
CA HIS A 160 8.26 11.96 28.68
C HIS A 160 9.29 12.37 27.64
#